data_AF-A0A1L5L224-F1
#
_entry.id   AF-A0A1L5L224-F1
#
_cell.length_a   1.000
_cell.length_b   1.000
_cell.length_c   1.000
_cell.angle_alpha   90.00
_cell.angle_beta   90.00
_cell.angle_gamma   90.00
#
_symmetry.space_group_name_H-M   'P 1'
#
loop_
_entity.id
_entity.type
_entity.pdbx_description
1 polymer ?
#
loop_
_entity_poly.entity_id
_entity_poly.type
_entity_poly.pdbx_seq_one_letter_code
_entity_poly.pdbx_strand_id
1 'polypeptide(L)' 'KAPDGSVIIPDFTGWTTGEVRDWLHDAGLQFAPDGTGYAVSQDIPAGGEAEAGEAVTVYFKR' A
#
# COMPACT_ATOMS: atom_id res chain seq x y z
N LYS A 1 -2.08 -0.45 -13.79
CA LYS A 1 -2.99 0.71 -13.85
C LYS A 1 -4.32 0.23 -14.40
N ALA A 2 -5.40 0.38 -13.63
CA ALA A 2 -6.76 0.04 -14.08
C ALA A 2 -7.27 1.12 -15.07
N PRO A 3 -8.32 0.81 -15.86
CA PRO A 3 -8.76 1.66 -16.96
C PRO A 3 -9.14 3.09 -16.56
N ASP A 4 -9.50 3.33 -15.29
CA ASP A 4 -10.01 4.62 -14.80
C ASP A 4 -8.97 5.49 -14.06
N GLY A 5 -7.69 5.12 -14.11
CA GLY A 5 -6.64 5.86 -13.39
C GLY A 5 -6.40 5.39 -11.95
N SER A 6 -7.18 4.42 -11.49
CA SER A 6 -6.95 3.67 -10.26
C SER A 6 -5.75 2.72 -10.37
N VAL A 7 -5.17 2.41 -9.21
CA VAL A 7 -4.09 1.43 -9.04
C VAL A 7 -4.65 0.23 -8.28
N ILE A 8 -4.35 -0.97 -8.78
CA ILE A 8 -4.68 -2.21 -8.08
C ILE A 8 -3.65 -2.43 -6.97
N ILE A 9 -4.13 -2.55 -5.74
CA ILE A 9 -3.29 -2.74 -4.56
C ILE A 9 -2.86 -4.22 -4.46
N PRO A 10 -1.55 -4.52 -4.33
CA PRO A 10 -1.05 -5.87 -4.11
C PRO A 10 -1.27 -6.30 -2.66
N ASP A 11 -0.97 -7.56 -2.36
CA ASP A 11 -0.80 -8.00 -0.97
C ASP A 11 0.59 -7.56 -0.47
N PHE A 12 0.62 -6.65 0.50
CA PHE A 12 1.85 -6.17 1.13
C PHE A 12 2.35 -7.09 2.24
N THR A 13 1.63 -8.16 2.60
CA THR A 13 2.02 -9.04 3.70
C THR A 13 3.45 -9.56 3.53
N GLY A 14 4.30 -9.34 4.53
CA GLY A 14 5.71 -9.73 4.52
C GLY A 14 6.67 -8.71 3.89
N TRP A 15 6.18 -7.62 3.32
CA TRP A 15 7.02 -6.54 2.80
C TRP A 15 7.54 -5.69 3.95
N THR A 16 8.74 -5.13 3.80
CA THR A 16 9.27 -4.11 4.70
C THR A 16 8.56 -2.77 4.48
N THR A 17 8.59 -1.91 5.50
CA THR A 17 8.07 -0.53 5.38
C THR A 17 8.70 0.24 4.20
N GLY A 18 9.95 -0.05 3.85
CA GLY A 18 10.62 0.55 2.69
C GLY A 18 10.03 0.09 1.37
N GLU A 19 9.87 -1.22 1.19
CA GLU A 19 9.28 -1.81 -0.03
C GLU A 19 7.86 -1.29 -0.28
N VAL A 20 7.04 -1.19 0.78
CA VAL A 20 5.67 -0.65 0.69
C VAL A 20 5.69 0.83 0.28
N ARG A 21 6.53 1.64 0.94
CA ARG A 21 6.66 3.07 0.63
C ARG A 21 7.06 3.29 -0.82
N ASP A 22 8.07 2.57 -1.28
CA ASP A 22 8.63 2.78 -2.61
C ASP A 22 7.60 2.37 -3.69
N TRP A 23 6.86 1.28 -3.47
CA TRP A 23 5.77 0.89 -4.37
C TRP A 23 4.62 1.91 -4.38
N LEU A 24 4.17 2.39 -3.22
CA LEU A 24 3.09 3.39 -3.14
C LEU A 24 3.49 4.71 -3.80
N HIS A 25 4.73 5.14 -3.60
CA HIS A 25 5.28 6.32 -4.26
C HIS A 25 5.28 6.17 -5.79
N ASP A 26 5.75 5.03 -6.30
CA ASP A 26 5.76 4.76 -7.75
C ASP A 26 4.34 4.62 -8.33
N ALA A 27 3.38 4.18 -7.52
CA ALA A 27 1.96 4.15 -7.85
C ALA A 27 1.29 5.54 -7.79
N GLY A 28 1.97 6.58 -7.28
CA GLY A 28 1.39 7.90 -7.08
C GLY A 28 0.37 7.97 -5.95
N LEU A 29 0.50 7.07 -4.96
CA LEU A 29 -0.35 6.97 -3.78
C LEU A 29 0.35 7.56 -2.56
N GLN A 30 -0.43 7.94 -1.55
CA GLN A 30 0.10 8.37 -0.27
C GLN A 30 0.29 7.16 0.66
N PHE A 31 1.35 7.20 1.47
CA PHE A 31 1.68 6.12 2.40
C PHE A 31 1.38 6.53 3.85
N ALA A 32 0.52 5.77 4.52
CA ALA A 32 0.22 5.89 5.95
C ALA A 32 0.68 4.64 6.72
N PRO A 33 1.94 4.56 7.15
CA PRO A 33 2.41 3.42 7.96
C PRO A 33 1.84 3.47 9.38
N ASP A 34 1.32 2.35 9.86
CA ASP A 34 0.99 2.11 11.27
C ASP A 34 1.91 1.02 11.84
N GLY A 35 2.82 1.40 12.74
CA GLY A 35 3.80 0.49 13.32
C GLY A 35 5.13 0.39 12.56
N THR A 36 5.89 -0.68 12.81
CA THR A 36 7.23 -0.92 12.23
C THR A 36 7.49 -2.41 12.01
N GLY A 37 8.41 -2.75 11.10
CA GLY A 37 8.79 -4.14 10.80
C GLY A 37 8.24 -4.60 9.46
N TYR A 38 7.60 -5.76 9.45
CA TYR A 38 6.98 -6.34 8.26
C TYR A 38 5.48 -6.05 8.24
N ALA A 39 4.96 -5.77 7.06
CA ALA A 39 3.53 -5.56 6.85
C ALA A 39 2.77 -6.85 7.19
N VAL A 40 1.70 -6.70 7.96
CA VAL A 40 0.82 -7.80 8.41
C VAL A 40 -0.62 -7.61 7.95
N SER A 41 -1.00 -6.39 7.56
CA SER A 41 -2.32 -6.06 7.04
C SER A 41 -2.30 -4.70 6.35
N GLN A 42 -3.35 -4.42 5.60
CA GLN A 42 -3.60 -3.19 4.85
C GLN A 42 -5.09 -2.83 4.94
N ASP A 43 -5.43 -1.55 4.88
CA ASP A 43 -6.82 -1.08 4.91
C ASP A 43 -7.57 -1.38 3.61
N ILE A 44 -6.93 -1.19 2.46
CA ILE A 44 -7.42 -1.60 1.15
C ILE A 44 -6.98 -3.04 0.89
N PRO A 45 -7.89 -4.03 0.75
CA PRO A 45 -7.52 -5.43 0.55
C PRO A 45 -6.78 -5.64 -0.77
N ALA A 46 -6.00 -6.73 -0.85
CA ALA A 46 -5.33 -7.13 -2.07
C ALA A 46 -6.33 -7.31 -3.23
N GLY A 47 -6.01 -6.75 -4.39
CA GLY A 47 -6.91 -6.67 -5.55
C GLY A 47 -7.93 -5.52 -5.47
N GLY A 48 -7.97 -4.78 -4.37
CA GLY A 48 -8.72 -3.54 -4.25
C GLY A 48 -8.13 -2.42 -5.12
N GLU A 49 -8.90 -1.37 -5.31
CA GLU A 49 -8.53 -0.23 -6.14
C GLU A 49 -8.31 1.00 -5.24
N ALA A 50 -7.25 1.75 -5.52
CA ALA A 50 -7.00 3.05 -4.91
C ALA A 50 -6.90 4.13 -5.99
N GLU A 51 -7.46 5.30 -5.72
CA GLU A 51 -7.35 6.45 -6.61
C GLU A 51 -5.99 7.13 -6.47
N ALA A 52 -5.52 7.79 -7.52
CA ALA A 52 -4.24 8.51 -7.46
C ALA A 52 -4.27 9.58 -6.35
N GLY A 53 -3.24 9.57 -5.49
CA GLY A 53 -3.15 10.43 -4.32
C GLY A 53 -3.92 9.97 -3.08
N GLU A 54 -4.67 8.86 -3.15
CA GLU A 54 -5.32 8.24 -1.99
C GLU A 54 -4.28 7.72 -1.00
N ALA A 55 -4.57 7.84 0.30
CA ALA A 55 -3.72 7.33 1.36
C ALA A 55 -4.04 5.86 1.66
N VAL A 56 -3.03 5.02 1.55
CA VAL A 56 -3.12 3.60 1.90
C VAL A 56 -2.49 3.37 3.27
N THR A 57 -3.27 2.85 4.20
CA THR A 57 -2.81 2.51 5.55
C THR A 57 -2.32 1.08 5.60
N VAL A 58 -1.04 0.89 5.92
CA VAL A 58 -0.45 -0.45 6.07
C VAL A 58 0.02 -0.64 7.51
N TYR A 59 -0.41 -1.75 8.10
CA TYR A 59 -0.12 -2.11 9.48
C TYR A 59 1.12 -3.02 9.52
N PHE A 60 2.08 -2.66 10.35
CA PHE A 60 3.38 -3.32 10.46
C PHE A 60 3.59 -3.89 11.86
N LYS A 61 4.27 -5.02 11.91
CA LYS A 61 4.69 -5.68 13.16
C LYS A 61 6.12 -6.17 13.07
N ARG A 62 6.84 -6.09 14.19
CA ARG A 62 8.18 -6.67 14.36
C ARG A 62 8.12 -8.10 14.90
#